data_AF-A0A1H3K6D1-F1
#
_entry.id   AF-A0A1H3K6D1-F1
#
_cell.length_a   1.000
_cell.length_b   1.000
_cell.length_c   1.000
_cell.angle_alpha   90.00
_cell.angle_beta   90.00
_cell.angle_gamma   90.00
#
_symmetry.space_group_name_H-M   'P 1'
#
loop_
_entity.id
_entity.type
_entity.pdbx_description
1 polymer ?
#
loop_
_entity_poly.entity_id
_entity_poly.type
_entity_poly.pdbx_seq_one_letter_code
_entity_poly.pdbx_strand_id
1 'polypeptide(L)'
;MSEIKCIFNGLSEHDMDMMFLQLFSIDPGFARLFLNMTPFCEDDFSIDSIELSKADLKLGESDITVLLTASKKKVALLIEDKIDAIAMPEQASRYIKRGDKDKKKGEYDAYFSFIVCPQKYYDNNEEAHKYPNVITYETIRKYLSTKDSPIYCTYCQQLDQAIEKAKRPPKVEVDENANRFFRKYKDYQEENYPELNLTTKRDANGYWAHYTTRFGTVYLYHKIETGFIDLTFNKASDHLDELTIVAEWLRKHGFESVSAVKTGMAGALRVIVPKLNNQIPFEENDNDKIETCFRTISKLIEAVNVFGVATGISDLK
;
A
#
# COMPACT_ATOMS: atom_id res chain seq x y z
N MET A 1 19.07 -39.64 -5.40
CA MET A 1 19.68 -38.52 -6.16
C MET A 1 20.25 -37.55 -5.14
N SER A 2 21.45 -37.00 -5.36
CA SER A 2 21.94 -35.91 -4.52
C SER A 2 20.95 -34.75 -4.60
N GLU A 3 20.41 -34.33 -3.47
CA GLU A 3 19.42 -33.25 -3.40
C GLU A 3 20.10 -31.94 -3.86
N ILE A 4 19.68 -31.42 -5.01
CA ILE A 4 20.21 -30.16 -5.54
C ILE A 4 19.77 -29.05 -4.59
N LYS A 5 20.74 -28.36 -3.96
CA LYS A 5 20.48 -27.21 -3.11
C LYS A 5 20.38 -25.93 -3.95
N CYS A 6 19.19 -25.32 -3.98
CA CYS A 6 18.93 -24.04 -4.61
C CYS A 6 19.11 -22.90 -3.59
N ILE A 7 19.85 -21.84 -3.94
CA ILE A 7 20.08 -20.68 -3.08
C ILE A 7 19.50 -19.44 -3.76
N PHE A 8 18.47 -18.85 -3.15
CA PHE A 8 17.77 -17.66 -3.66
C PHE A 8 18.25 -16.42 -2.87
N ASN A 9 19.41 -15.89 -3.26
CA ASN A 9 19.95 -14.70 -2.62
C ASN A 9 19.06 -13.48 -2.92
N GLY A 10 18.65 -12.75 -1.88
CA GLY A 10 17.83 -11.55 -2.04
C GLY A 10 16.37 -11.82 -2.40
N LEU A 11 15.85 -13.01 -2.10
CA LEU A 11 14.47 -13.40 -2.39
C LEU A 11 13.45 -12.30 -1.98
N SER A 12 12.67 -11.88 -2.96
CA SER A 12 11.65 -10.83 -2.86
C SER A 12 10.24 -11.39 -3.08
N GLU A 13 9.22 -10.62 -2.74
CA GLU A 13 7.81 -10.90 -3.08
C GLU A 13 7.65 -11.15 -4.60
N HIS A 14 8.33 -10.38 -5.45
CA HIS A 14 8.27 -10.58 -6.90
C HIS A 14 8.77 -11.95 -7.37
N ASP A 15 9.78 -12.53 -6.69
CA ASP A 15 10.26 -13.87 -7.00
C ASP A 15 9.21 -14.94 -6.66
N MET A 16 8.41 -14.68 -5.62
CA MET A 16 7.29 -15.53 -5.21
C MET A 16 6.12 -15.38 -6.18
N ASP A 17 5.80 -14.17 -6.63
CA ASP A 17 4.80 -13.91 -7.66
C ASP A 17 5.07 -14.71 -8.93
N MET A 18 6.32 -14.69 -9.40
CA MET A 18 6.76 -15.46 -10.56
C MET A 18 6.62 -16.97 -10.34
N MET A 19 6.97 -17.47 -9.15
CA MET A 19 6.80 -18.88 -8.80
C MET A 19 5.32 -19.28 -8.79
N PHE A 20 4.45 -18.46 -8.21
CA PHE A 20 3.02 -18.71 -8.17
C PHE A 20 2.38 -18.66 -9.55
N LEU A 21 2.78 -17.72 -10.42
CA LEU A 21 2.36 -17.71 -11.82
C LEU A 21 2.70 -19.03 -12.52
N GLN A 22 3.91 -19.55 -12.31
CA GLN A 22 4.32 -20.83 -12.88
C GLN A 22 3.44 -21.97 -12.34
N LEU A 23 3.21 -22.02 -11.01
CA LEU A 23 2.37 -23.04 -10.39
C LEU A 23 0.92 -23.01 -10.90
N PHE A 24 0.31 -21.83 -11.02
CA PHE A 24 -1.01 -21.68 -11.63
C PHE A 24 -1.02 -22.17 -13.09
N SER A 25 0.08 -21.99 -13.83
CA SER A 25 0.17 -22.39 -15.24
C SER A 25 0.36 -23.89 -15.45
N ILE A 26 1.02 -24.59 -14.52
CA ILE A 26 1.46 -25.99 -14.72
C ILE A 26 0.76 -27.01 -13.81
N ASP A 27 0.11 -26.57 -12.73
CA ASP A 27 -0.53 -27.45 -11.76
C ASP A 27 -1.98 -27.01 -11.48
N PRO A 28 -2.98 -27.59 -12.15
CA PRO A 28 -4.39 -27.30 -11.87
C PRO A 28 -4.79 -27.58 -10.40
N GLY A 29 -4.09 -28.49 -9.71
CA GLY A 29 -4.29 -28.73 -8.29
C GLY A 29 -3.88 -27.54 -7.42
N PHE A 30 -2.98 -26.67 -7.90
CA PHE A 30 -2.62 -25.44 -7.20
C PHE A 30 -3.77 -24.44 -7.24
N ALA A 31 -4.42 -24.22 -8.39
CA ALA A 31 -5.63 -23.40 -8.44
C ALA A 31 -6.79 -23.99 -7.60
N ARG A 32 -6.89 -25.33 -7.55
CA ARG A 32 -7.85 -26.03 -6.67
C ARG A 32 -7.66 -25.67 -5.20
N LEU A 33 -6.41 -25.54 -4.74
CA LEU A 33 -6.08 -25.16 -3.37
C LEU A 33 -6.75 -23.83 -2.98
N PHE A 34 -6.78 -22.86 -3.92
CA PHE A 34 -7.44 -21.57 -3.72
C PHE A 34 -8.96 -21.68 -3.76
N LEU A 35 -9.52 -22.37 -4.75
CA LEU A 35 -10.97 -22.52 -4.87
C LEU A 35 -11.60 -23.21 -3.67
N ASN A 36 -10.92 -24.19 -3.06
CA ASN A 36 -11.37 -24.89 -1.87
C ASN A 36 -11.53 -23.99 -0.63
N MET A 37 -10.92 -22.81 -0.62
CA MET A 37 -11.08 -21.82 0.44
C MET A 37 -12.31 -20.93 0.24
N THR A 38 -13.03 -21.11 -0.87
CA THR A 38 -14.16 -20.27 -1.27
C THR A 38 -15.45 -21.11 -1.33
N PRO A 39 -16.64 -20.48 -1.35
CA PRO A 39 -17.89 -21.18 -1.63
C PRO A 39 -18.00 -21.77 -3.05
N PHE A 40 -16.98 -21.60 -3.90
CA PHE A 40 -16.97 -22.07 -5.27
C PHE A 40 -16.55 -23.55 -5.35
N CYS A 41 -17.53 -24.44 -5.39
CA CYS A 41 -17.33 -25.89 -5.48
C CYS A 41 -17.58 -26.40 -6.92
N GLU A 42 -16.76 -26.00 -7.87
CA GLU A 42 -16.81 -26.53 -9.24
C GLU A 42 -15.58 -27.39 -9.51
N ASP A 43 -15.78 -28.66 -9.88
CA ASP A 43 -14.70 -29.61 -10.12
C ASP A 43 -13.98 -29.33 -11.45
N ASP A 44 -14.68 -28.83 -12.46
CA ASP A 44 -14.11 -28.52 -13.78
C ASP A 44 -13.93 -27.02 -13.98
N PHE A 45 -12.68 -26.60 -14.22
CA PHE A 45 -12.34 -25.22 -14.59
C PHE A 45 -11.19 -25.17 -15.60
N SER A 46 -11.09 -24.06 -16.34
CA SER A 46 -9.91 -23.68 -17.11
C SER A 46 -9.36 -22.36 -16.61
N ILE A 47 -8.04 -22.22 -16.55
CA ILE A 47 -7.39 -20.92 -16.32
C ILE A 47 -7.32 -20.19 -17.66
N ASP A 48 -7.91 -19.00 -17.73
CA ASP A 48 -7.97 -18.18 -18.93
C ASP A 48 -6.77 -17.23 -19.03
N SER A 49 -6.37 -16.63 -17.90
CA SER A 49 -5.19 -15.77 -17.81
C SER A 49 -4.61 -15.72 -16.40
N ILE A 50 -3.31 -15.41 -16.33
CA ILE A 50 -2.59 -15.09 -15.09
C ILE A 50 -1.83 -13.80 -15.37
N GLU A 51 -2.08 -12.76 -14.57
CA GLU A 51 -1.49 -11.43 -14.72
C GLU A 51 -0.75 -11.06 -13.42
N LEU A 52 0.52 -10.69 -13.54
CA LEU A 52 1.26 -10.06 -12.45
C LEU A 52 1.07 -8.54 -12.48
N SER A 53 1.11 -7.91 -11.32
CA SER A 53 1.17 -6.45 -11.19
C SER A 53 0.05 -5.70 -11.90
N LYS A 54 -1.18 -6.21 -11.81
CA LYS A 54 -2.34 -5.59 -12.47
C LYS A 54 -2.72 -4.29 -11.76
N ALA A 55 -2.33 -3.17 -12.35
CA ALA A 55 -2.50 -1.84 -11.76
C ALA A 55 -3.83 -1.17 -12.13
N ASP A 56 -4.44 -0.51 -11.14
CA ASP A 56 -5.53 0.47 -11.32
C ASP A 56 -5.08 1.86 -10.83
N LEU A 57 -5.28 2.87 -11.67
CA LEU A 57 -4.85 4.26 -11.41
C LEU A 57 -5.38 4.85 -10.09
N LYS A 58 -6.49 4.34 -9.55
CA LYS A 58 -7.12 4.85 -8.32
C LYS A 58 -7.12 3.84 -7.18
N LEU A 59 -7.15 2.54 -7.49
CA LEU A 59 -7.32 1.46 -6.50
C LEU A 59 -6.05 0.66 -6.25
N GLY A 60 -4.92 1.02 -6.87
CA GLY A 60 -3.64 0.34 -6.68
C GLY A 60 -3.54 -0.96 -7.45
N GLU A 61 -2.58 -1.79 -7.07
CA GLU A 61 -2.14 -2.98 -7.82
C GLU A 61 -2.66 -4.29 -7.21
N SER A 62 -2.87 -5.31 -8.03
CA SER A 62 -2.89 -6.71 -7.60
C SER A 62 -1.54 -7.33 -7.90
N ASP A 63 -0.88 -7.95 -6.92
CA ASP A 63 0.34 -8.70 -7.17
C ASP A 63 0.11 -9.81 -8.19
N ILE A 64 -0.94 -10.63 -8.00
CA ILE A 64 -1.34 -11.68 -8.93
C ILE A 64 -2.86 -11.65 -9.14
N THR A 65 -3.28 -11.73 -10.40
CA THR A 65 -4.68 -11.93 -10.80
C THR A 65 -4.80 -13.17 -11.67
N VAL A 66 -5.58 -14.15 -11.21
CA VAL A 66 -5.88 -15.37 -12.00
C VAL A 66 -7.33 -15.32 -12.45
N LEU A 67 -7.56 -15.31 -13.75
CA LEU A 67 -8.89 -15.43 -14.32
C LEU A 67 -9.12 -16.88 -14.74
N LEU A 68 -10.24 -17.45 -14.31
CA LEU A 68 -10.64 -18.80 -14.67
C LEU A 68 -12.11 -18.85 -15.09
N THR A 69 -12.43 -19.82 -15.94
CA THR A 69 -13.80 -20.12 -16.34
C THR A 69 -14.21 -21.48 -15.77
N ALA A 70 -15.33 -21.51 -15.06
CA ALA A 70 -15.96 -22.73 -14.56
C ALA A 70 -17.48 -22.62 -14.68
N SER A 71 -18.14 -23.68 -15.17
CA SER A 71 -19.59 -23.68 -15.42
C SER A 71 -20.09 -22.45 -16.19
N LYS A 72 -19.30 -22.01 -17.19
CA LYS A 72 -19.50 -20.81 -18.03
C LYS A 72 -19.48 -19.46 -17.27
N LYS A 73 -19.05 -19.45 -16.02
CA LYS A 73 -18.83 -18.24 -15.23
C LYS A 73 -17.35 -17.92 -15.17
N LYS A 74 -17.02 -16.66 -15.39
CA LYS A 74 -15.68 -16.12 -15.18
C LYS A 74 -15.50 -15.77 -13.71
N VAL A 75 -14.42 -16.26 -13.11
CA VAL A 75 -14.07 -16.03 -11.71
C VAL A 75 -12.65 -15.49 -11.64
N ALA A 76 -12.44 -14.42 -10.88
CA ALA A 76 -11.11 -13.87 -10.62
C ALA A 76 -10.61 -14.22 -9.22
N LEU A 77 -9.38 -14.71 -9.11
CA LEU A 77 -8.64 -14.78 -7.85
C LEU A 77 -7.73 -13.54 -7.79
N LEU A 78 -7.97 -12.67 -6.83
CA LEU A 78 -7.19 -11.45 -6.60
C LEU A 78 -6.26 -11.71 -5.42
N ILE A 79 -4.97 -11.85 -5.68
CA ILE A 79 -4.00 -12.34 -4.69
C ILE A 79 -3.02 -11.21 -4.37
N GLU A 80 -2.82 -11.00 -3.08
CA GLU A 80 -1.70 -10.24 -2.53
C GLU A 80 -0.66 -11.23 -2.01
N ASP A 81 0.62 -11.02 -2.34
CA ASP A 81 1.74 -11.78 -1.82
C ASP A 81 2.56 -10.95 -0.82
N LYS A 82 2.94 -11.56 0.31
CA LYS A 82 3.79 -10.91 1.31
C LYS A 82 4.77 -11.86 1.94
N ILE A 83 6.05 -11.48 2.00
CA ILE A 83 7.05 -12.15 2.83
C ILE A 83 7.26 -11.37 4.12
N ASP A 84 7.76 -10.14 3.99
CA ASP A 84 8.14 -9.28 5.11
C ASP A 84 7.91 -7.79 4.85
N ALA A 85 7.39 -7.42 3.67
CA ALA A 85 7.00 -6.05 3.37
C ALA A 85 5.91 -5.52 4.32
N ILE A 86 6.03 -4.25 4.72
CA ILE A 86 5.06 -3.57 5.57
C ILE A 86 3.71 -3.50 4.84
N ALA A 87 2.64 -4.01 5.46
CA ALA A 87 1.30 -3.89 4.90
C ALA A 87 0.90 -2.41 4.80
N MET A 88 0.44 -1.98 3.62
CA MET A 88 -0.08 -0.63 3.48
C MET A 88 -1.47 -0.55 4.12
N PRO A 89 -1.84 0.58 4.75
CA PRO A 89 -3.19 0.78 5.25
C PRO A 89 -4.25 0.58 4.16
N GLU A 90 -5.36 -0.08 4.49
CA GLU A 90 -6.51 -0.37 3.62
C GLU A 90 -6.23 -1.22 2.37
N GLN A 91 -5.10 -1.91 2.33
CA GLN A 91 -4.76 -2.74 1.19
C GLN A 91 -5.80 -3.82 0.91
N ALA A 92 -6.29 -4.51 1.94
CA ALA A 92 -7.36 -5.50 1.78
C ALA A 92 -8.63 -4.85 1.20
N SER A 93 -8.98 -3.64 1.67
CA SER A 93 -10.16 -2.91 1.17
C SER A 93 -10.01 -2.53 -0.31
N ARG A 94 -8.80 -2.22 -0.79
CA ARG A 94 -8.55 -1.89 -2.19
C ARG A 94 -8.83 -3.08 -3.11
N TYR A 95 -8.45 -4.29 -2.70
CA TYR A 95 -8.74 -5.51 -3.45
C TYR A 95 -10.24 -5.77 -3.61
N ILE A 96 -11.02 -5.58 -2.55
CA ILE A 96 -12.50 -5.73 -2.60
C ILE A 96 -13.12 -4.66 -3.52
N LYS A 97 -12.72 -3.39 -3.35
CA LYS A 97 -13.22 -2.29 -4.20
C LYS A 97 -12.90 -2.50 -5.69
N ARG A 98 -11.71 -3.02 -6.00
CA ARG A 98 -11.30 -3.36 -7.38
C ARG A 98 -12.12 -4.54 -7.90
N GLY A 99 -12.25 -5.58 -7.10
CA GLY A 99 -13.14 -6.72 -7.33
C GLY A 99 -14.55 -6.32 -7.77
N ASP A 100 -15.20 -5.49 -6.95
CA ASP A 100 -16.55 -5.00 -7.21
C ASP A 100 -16.63 -4.13 -8.46
N LYS A 101 -15.62 -3.29 -8.70
CA LYS A 101 -15.54 -2.41 -9.87
C LYS A 101 -15.45 -3.22 -11.16
N ASP A 102 -14.55 -4.19 -11.23
CA ASP A 102 -14.30 -4.95 -12.46
C ASP A 102 -15.40 -6.00 -12.70
N LYS A 103 -15.99 -6.55 -11.63
CA LYS A 103 -17.24 -7.33 -11.73
C LYS A 103 -18.38 -6.51 -12.34
N LYS A 104 -18.59 -5.26 -11.89
CA LYS A 104 -19.63 -4.37 -12.45
C LYS A 104 -19.39 -4.01 -13.92
N LYS A 105 -18.14 -4.03 -14.38
CA LYS A 105 -17.77 -3.82 -15.78
C LYS A 105 -17.95 -5.07 -16.65
N GLY A 106 -18.21 -6.23 -16.04
CA GLY A 106 -18.36 -7.50 -16.76
C GLY A 106 -17.03 -8.19 -17.11
N GLU A 107 -15.93 -7.83 -16.43
CA GLU A 107 -14.65 -8.53 -16.61
C GLU A 107 -14.74 -9.98 -16.12
N TYR A 108 -15.51 -10.20 -15.04
CA TYR A 108 -15.82 -11.50 -14.45
C TYR A 108 -17.14 -11.48 -13.67
N ASP A 109 -17.73 -12.65 -13.47
CA ASP A 109 -19.01 -12.84 -12.75
C ASP A 109 -18.84 -12.87 -11.23
N ALA A 110 -17.68 -13.34 -10.76
CA ALA A 110 -17.34 -13.43 -9.35
C ALA A 110 -15.84 -13.19 -9.13
N TYR A 111 -15.47 -12.83 -7.90
CA TYR A 111 -14.07 -12.76 -7.50
C TYR A 111 -13.89 -13.18 -6.06
N PHE A 112 -12.67 -13.57 -5.72
CA PHE A 112 -12.24 -13.88 -4.37
C PHE A 112 -10.89 -13.23 -4.11
N SER A 113 -10.81 -12.49 -2.99
CA SER A 113 -9.58 -11.83 -2.58
C SER A 113 -8.84 -12.70 -1.56
N PHE A 114 -7.53 -12.84 -1.78
CA PHE A 114 -6.62 -13.64 -0.96
C PHE A 114 -5.42 -12.81 -0.51
N ILE A 115 -4.92 -13.12 0.67
CA ILE A 115 -3.51 -12.89 1.01
C ILE A 115 -2.77 -14.23 1.04
N VAL A 116 -1.59 -14.24 0.43
CA VAL A 116 -0.64 -15.35 0.41
C VAL A 116 0.62 -14.88 1.12
N CYS A 117 0.96 -15.52 2.24
CA CYS A 117 2.08 -15.07 3.08
C CYS A 117 2.57 -16.16 4.04
N PRO A 118 3.75 -16.05 4.65
CA PRO A 118 4.14 -16.90 5.77
C PRO A 118 3.14 -16.81 6.94
N GLN A 119 2.89 -17.91 7.65
CA GLN A 119 2.00 -17.93 8.82
C GLN A 119 2.39 -16.85 9.85
N LYS A 120 3.69 -16.69 10.09
CA LYS A 120 4.21 -15.65 11.00
C LYS A 120 3.81 -14.24 10.55
N TYR A 121 3.81 -13.95 9.25
CA TYR A 121 3.42 -12.64 8.74
C TYR A 121 1.96 -12.36 9.08
N TYR A 122 1.08 -13.32 8.77
CA TYR A 122 -0.35 -13.25 9.05
C TYR A 122 -0.59 -13.00 10.55
N ASP A 123 -0.01 -13.84 11.43
CA ASP A 123 -0.22 -13.77 12.88
C ASP A 123 0.15 -12.41 13.51
N ASN A 124 1.07 -11.67 12.89
CA ASN A 124 1.59 -10.41 13.42
C ASN A 124 1.07 -9.17 12.68
N ASN A 125 0.12 -9.31 11.75
CA ASN A 125 -0.32 -8.21 10.89
C ASN A 125 -1.85 -8.07 10.86
N GLU A 126 -2.36 -7.00 11.48
CA GLU A 126 -3.80 -6.73 11.52
C GLU A 126 -4.42 -6.42 10.15
N GLU A 127 -3.64 -5.92 9.19
CA GLU A 127 -4.13 -5.69 7.82
C GLU A 127 -4.27 -7.01 7.06
N ALA A 128 -3.36 -7.96 7.26
CA ALA A 128 -3.45 -9.31 6.70
C ALA A 128 -4.74 -10.02 7.14
N HIS A 129 -5.15 -9.85 8.39
CA HIS A 129 -6.40 -10.40 8.94
C HIS A 129 -7.68 -9.84 8.27
N LYS A 130 -7.59 -8.76 7.50
CA LYS A 130 -8.75 -8.16 6.82
C LYS A 130 -9.06 -8.82 5.47
N TYR A 131 -8.18 -9.67 4.96
CA TYR A 131 -8.45 -10.42 3.74
C TYR A 131 -9.49 -11.52 4.00
N PRO A 132 -10.50 -11.70 3.12
CA PRO A 132 -11.52 -12.73 3.33
C PRO A 132 -10.99 -14.15 3.29
N ASN A 133 -9.89 -14.37 2.54
CA ASN A 133 -9.26 -15.67 2.39
C ASN A 133 -7.74 -15.54 2.60
N VAL A 134 -7.15 -16.56 3.20
CA VAL A 134 -5.71 -16.64 3.45
C VAL A 134 -5.19 -18.01 3.05
N ILE A 135 -4.02 -18.05 2.41
CA ILE A 135 -3.26 -19.28 2.18
C ILE A 135 -1.83 -19.03 2.61
N THR A 136 -1.31 -19.85 3.52
CA THR A 136 0.05 -19.64 3.98
C THR A 136 1.08 -20.34 3.12
N TYR A 137 2.31 -19.83 3.11
CA TYR A 137 3.43 -20.49 2.45
C TYR A 137 3.64 -21.90 2.98
N GLU A 138 3.40 -22.13 4.27
CA GLU A 138 3.45 -23.44 4.90
C GLU A 138 2.40 -24.40 4.33
N THR A 139 1.17 -23.92 4.08
CA THR A 139 0.13 -24.70 3.40
C THR A 139 0.54 -25.06 1.98
N ILE A 140 1.07 -24.09 1.22
CA ILE A 140 1.53 -24.32 -0.16
C ILE A 140 2.70 -25.31 -0.17
N ARG A 141 3.69 -25.12 0.70
CA ARG A 141 4.84 -26.02 0.84
C ARG A 141 4.39 -27.44 1.17
N LYS A 142 3.43 -27.61 2.09
CA LYS A 142 2.86 -28.92 2.40
C LYS A 142 2.22 -29.55 1.17
N TYR A 143 1.44 -28.78 0.41
CA TYR A 143 0.83 -29.23 -0.85
C TYR A 143 1.91 -29.68 -1.86
N LEU A 144 2.93 -28.85 -2.13
CA LEU A 144 3.99 -29.16 -3.10
C LEU A 144 4.86 -30.33 -2.67
N SER A 145 5.05 -30.55 -1.36
CA SER A 145 5.86 -31.67 -0.86
C SER A 145 5.26 -33.05 -1.15
N THR A 146 3.98 -33.11 -1.53
CA THR A 146 3.32 -34.35 -1.97
C THR A 146 3.61 -34.71 -3.44
N LYS A 147 4.25 -33.82 -4.20
CA LYS A 147 4.50 -33.99 -5.62
C LYS A 147 5.90 -34.56 -5.85
N ASP A 148 5.98 -35.64 -6.63
CA ASP A 148 7.25 -36.29 -6.98
C ASP A 148 7.83 -35.73 -8.29
N SER A 149 8.41 -34.54 -8.24
CA SER A 149 9.16 -33.96 -9.36
C SER A 149 10.21 -32.95 -8.88
N PRO A 150 11.41 -32.91 -9.52
CA PRO A 150 12.49 -31.99 -9.15
C PRO A 150 12.09 -30.51 -9.07
N ILE A 151 11.16 -30.06 -9.93
CA ILE A 151 10.72 -28.66 -9.94
C ILE A 151 9.98 -28.29 -8.64
N TYR A 152 9.15 -29.19 -8.11
CA TYR A 152 8.46 -28.97 -6.84
C TYR A 152 9.41 -29.02 -5.64
N CYS A 153 10.50 -29.79 -5.72
CA CYS A 153 11.58 -29.72 -4.75
C CYS A 153 12.25 -28.33 -4.75
N THR A 154 12.48 -27.73 -5.92
CA THR A 154 13.00 -26.36 -6.04
C THR A 154 12.03 -25.33 -5.46
N TYR A 155 10.73 -25.43 -5.77
CA TYR A 155 9.72 -24.53 -5.20
C TYR A 155 9.58 -24.68 -3.68
N CYS A 156 9.68 -25.90 -3.13
CA CYS A 156 9.75 -26.11 -1.69
C CYS A 156 10.95 -25.39 -1.06
N GLN A 157 12.13 -25.45 -1.69
CA GLN A 157 13.33 -24.74 -1.20
C GLN A 157 13.21 -23.21 -1.28
N GLN A 158 12.49 -22.69 -2.28
CA GLN A 158 12.19 -21.25 -2.40
C GLN A 158 11.25 -20.80 -1.27
N LEU A 159 10.16 -21.53 -1.04
CA LEU A 159 9.22 -21.29 0.07
C LEU A 159 9.92 -21.37 1.43
N ASP A 160 10.78 -22.37 1.64
CA ASP A 160 11.57 -22.49 2.88
C ASP A 160 12.42 -21.25 3.14
N GLN A 161 13.10 -20.74 2.11
CA GLN A 161 13.91 -19.52 2.23
C GLN A 161 13.04 -18.27 2.49
N ALA A 162 11.84 -18.18 1.90
CA ALA A 162 10.91 -17.09 2.14
C ALA A 162 10.34 -17.12 3.58
N ILE A 163 9.97 -18.30 4.07
CA ILE A 163 9.52 -18.51 5.46
C ILE A 163 10.63 -18.13 6.44
N GLU A 164 11.88 -18.54 6.17
CA GLU A 164 13.03 -18.15 7.00
C GLU A 164 13.33 -16.64 6.93
N LYS A 165 13.11 -15.99 5.78
CA LYS A 165 13.23 -14.53 5.66
C LYS A 165 12.24 -13.81 6.57
N ALA A 166 10.97 -14.21 6.56
CA ALA A 166 9.93 -13.62 7.41
C ALA A 166 10.16 -13.81 8.92
N LYS A 167 11.01 -14.77 9.32
CA LYS A 167 11.44 -14.92 10.73
C LYS A 167 12.32 -13.78 11.20
N ARG A 168 13.03 -13.11 10.29
CA ARG A 168 13.90 -11.97 10.61
C ARG A 168 13.05 -10.71 10.82
N PRO A 169 13.46 -9.77 11.69
CA PRO A 169 12.81 -8.46 11.76
C PRO A 169 12.87 -7.79 10.37
N PRO A 170 11.84 -7.03 9.95
CA PRO A 170 11.84 -6.35 8.66
C PRO A 170 13.12 -5.55 8.54
N LYS A 171 13.96 -5.90 7.58
CA LYS A 171 15.13 -5.10 7.27
C LYS A 171 14.57 -3.87 6.58
N VAL A 172 14.50 -2.74 7.27
CA VAL A 172 14.28 -1.45 6.61
C VAL A 172 15.38 -1.35 5.57
N GLU A 173 15.04 -1.50 4.29
CA GLU A 173 15.98 -1.17 3.23
C GLU A 173 16.25 0.31 3.36
N VAL A 174 17.44 0.62 3.86
CA VAL A 174 17.89 2.00 4.03
C VAL A 174 18.07 2.56 2.64
N ASP A 175 17.18 3.47 2.25
CA ASP A 175 17.39 4.26 1.03
C ASP A 175 18.34 5.39 1.40
N GLU A 176 19.62 5.21 1.08
CA GLU A 176 20.65 6.20 1.40
C GLU A 176 20.42 7.54 0.67
N ASN A 177 19.84 7.52 -0.53
CA ASN A 177 19.52 8.72 -1.29
C ASN A 177 18.38 9.48 -0.64
N ALA A 178 17.26 8.79 -0.37
CA ALA A 178 16.11 9.41 0.24
C ALA A 178 16.39 9.89 1.67
N ASN A 179 17.22 9.17 2.44
CA ASN A 179 17.69 9.63 3.75
C ASN A 179 18.62 10.84 3.64
N ARG A 180 19.51 10.90 2.64
CA ARG A 180 20.37 12.06 2.39
C ARG A 180 19.53 13.29 2.03
N PHE A 181 18.57 13.13 1.12
CA PHE A 181 17.61 14.17 0.78
C PHE A 181 16.85 14.64 2.02
N PHE A 182 16.29 13.72 2.81
CA PHE A 182 15.42 14.07 3.92
C PHE A 182 16.14 14.80 5.06
N ARG A 183 17.42 14.49 5.31
CA ARG A 183 18.25 15.25 6.25
C ARG A 183 18.32 16.72 5.85
N LYS A 184 18.58 17.01 4.57
CA LYS A 184 18.64 18.37 4.04
C LYS A 184 17.28 19.06 3.97
N TYR A 185 16.23 18.32 3.60
CA TYR A 185 14.85 18.80 3.68
C TYR A 185 14.50 19.27 5.11
N LYS A 186 14.92 18.51 6.14
CA LYS A 186 14.71 18.88 7.54
C LYS A 186 15.56 20.07 7.95
N ASP A 187 16.83 20.13 7.56
CA ASP A 187 17.69 21.30 7.83
C ASP A 187 17.09 22.59 7.23
N TYR A 188 16.61 22.52 5.99
CA TYR A 188 15.93 23.64 5.32
C TYR A 188 14.67 24.07 6.08
N GLN A 189 13.86 23.12 6.55
CA GLN A 189 12.68 23.40 7.36
C GLN A 189 13.04 24.09 8.68
N GLU A 190 14.03 23.58 9.40
CA GLU A 190 14.47 24.12 10.68
C GLU A 190 15.04 25.55 10.53
N GLU A 191 15.70 25.84 9.40
CA GLU A 191 16.26 27.16 9.10
C GLU A 191 15.21 28.17 8.63
N ASN A 192 14.31 27.78 7.71
CA ASN A 192 13.42 28.71 7.01
C ASN A 192 11.99 28.74 7.57
N TYR A 193 11.56 27.67 8.23
CA TYR A 193 10.21 27.49 8.75
C TYR A 193 10.22 26.88 10.18
N PRO A 194 10.95 27.46 11.15
CA PRO A 194 11.19 26.87 12.47
C PRO A 194 9.90 26.63 13.29
N GLU A 195 8.80 27.28 12.92
CA GLU A 195 7.49 27.11 13.54
C GLU A 195 6.78 25.80 13.17
N LEU A 196 7.20 25.15 12.07
CA LEU A 196 6.58 23.90 11.62
C LEU A 196 7.11 22.72 12.42
N ASN A 197 6.21 21.93 13.01
CA ASN A 197 6.60 20.79 13.83
C ASN A 197 6.74 19.50 12.99
N LEU A 198 7.89 19.34 12.33
CA LEU A 198 8.24 18.13 11.55
C LEU A 198 8.70 16.98 12.46
N THR A 199 7.86 15.97 12.59
CA THR A 199 8.06 14.81 13.49
C THR A 199 8.68 13.60 12.83
N THR A 200 8.70 13.52 11.49
CA THR A 200 9.38 12.44 10.77
C THR A 200 10.87 12.42 11.17
N LYS A 201 11.38 11.23 11.47
CA LYS A 201 12.80 11.04 11.83
C LYS A 201 13.70 11.30 10.62
N ARG A 202 14.95 11.68 10.88
CA ARG A 202 15.95 12.00 9.85
C ARG A 202 16.33 10.80 8.95
N ASP A 203 16.03 9.59 9.39
CA ASP A 203 16.37 8.30 8.77
C ASP A 203 15.12 7.52 8.29
N ALA A 204 14.00 8.20 8.05
CA ALA A 204 12.73 7.58 7.67
C ALA A 204 12.56 7.29 6.17
N ASN A 205 13.66 7.14 5.42
CA ASN A 205 13.70 6.97 3.96
C ASN A 205 12.95 8.08 3.18
N GLY A 206 12.70 9.24 3.78
CA GLY A 206 12.26 10.44 3.10
C GLY A 206 10.98 10.37 2.28
N TYR A 207 10.13 9.35 2.44
CA TYR A 207 8.93 9.21 1.63
C TYR A 207 7.90 10.29 1.99
N TRP A 208 7.49 10.37 3.25
CA TRP A 208 6.48 11.33 3.73
C TRP A 208 7.00 12.15 4.93
N ALA A 209 6.92 13.48 4.81
CA ALA A 209 7.15 14.40 5.92
C ALA A 209 5.86 14.60 6.73
N HIS A 210 5.91 14.29 8.02
CA HIS A 210 4.79 14.35 8.95
C HIS A 210 4.89 15.58 9.84
N TYR A 211 3.95 16.50 9.67
CA TYR A 211 3.83 17.71 10.48
C TYR A 211 2.67 17.59 11.42
N THR A 212 2.92 17.80 12.71
CA THR A 212 1.84 17.86 13.69
C THR A 212 1.30 19.27 13.80
N THR A 213 0.00 19.37 14.07
CA THR A 213 -0.61 20.63 14.49
C THR A 213 -0.81 20.60 16.01
N ARG A 214 -1.12 21.76 16.60
CA ARG A 214 -1.48 21.84 18.03
C ARG A 214 -2.72 21.03 18.42
N PHE A 215 -3.52 20.57 17.45
CA PHE A 215 -4.73 19.81 17.68
C PHE A 215 -4.50 18.30 17.77
N GLY A 216 -3.29 17.81 17.48
CA GLY A 216 -2.86 16.41 17.64
C GLY A 216 -3.54 15.39 16.72
N THR A 217 -4.87 15.40 16.66
CA THR A 217 -5.72 14.55 15.81
C THR A 217 -5.84 15.05 14.37
N VAL A 218 -5.37 16.27 14.11
CA VAL A 218 -5.24 16.90 12.81
C VAL A 218 -3.76 17.12 12.52
N TYR A 219 -3.26 16.60 11.40
CA TYR A 219 -1.85 16.63 11.04
C TYR A 219 -1.69 16.68 9.52
N LEU A 220 -0.47 16.96 9.03
CA LEU A 220 -0.18 16.95 7.60
C LEU A 220 0.83 15.89 7.21
N TYR A 221 0.59 15.27 6.06
CA TYR A 221 1.61 14.53 5.32
C TYR A 221 1.96 15.27 4.04
N HIS A 222 3.23 15.64 3.88
CA HIS A 222 3.79 15.99 2.58
C HIS A 222 4.34 14.71 1.94
N LYS A 223 3.65 14.24 0.90
CA LYS A 223 3.99 13.07 0.10
C LYS A 223 4.87 13.48 -1.06
N ILE A 224 6.16 13.62 -0.75
CA ILE A 224 7.19 14.36 -1.50
C ILE A 224 7.22 14.00 -3.00
N GLU A 225 7.36 12.71 -3.34
CA GLU A 225 7.46 12.26 -4.74
C GLU A 225 6.11 12.31 -5.49
N THR A 226 5.00 12.28 -4.75
CA THR A 226 3.66 12.32 -5.36
C THR A 226 3.18 13.76 -5.61
N GLY A 227 3.75 14.75 -4.91
CA GLY A 227 3.36 16.16 -5.04
C GLY A 227 2.04 16.47 -4.33
N PHE A 228 1.80 15.84 -3.18
CA PHE A 228 0.59 16.07 -2.38
C PHE A 228 0.92 16.51 -0.97
N ILE A 229 0.14 17.47 -0.46
CA ILE A 229 0.07 17.77 0.96
C ILE A 229 -1.34 17.42 1.43
N ASP A 230 -1.44 16.43 2.32
CA ASP A 230 -2.69 15.96 2.87
C ASP A 230 -2.85 16.49 4.30
N LEU A 231 -3.72 17.48 4.49
CA LEU A 231 -4.20 17.87 5.81
C LEU A 231 -5.24 16.83 6.26
N THR A 232 -4.83 15.98 7.17
CA THR A 232 -5.52 14.74 7.53
C THR A 232 -6.30 14.90 8.83
N PHE A 233 -7.54 14.44 8.81
CA PHE A 233 -8.47 14.41 9.95
C PHE A 233 -8.75 12.95 10.31
N ASN A 234 -8.25 12.51 11.47
CA ASN A 234 -8.47 11.14 11.93
C ASN A 234 -9.97 10.83 12.05
N LYS A 235 -10.38 9.64 11.58
CA LYS A 235 -11.76 9.14 11.62
C LYS A 235 -12.80 10.01 10.88
N ALA A 236 -12.37 10.91 10.01
CA ALA A 236 -13.26 11.79 9.26
C ALA A 236 -13.69 11.23 7.89
N SER A 237 -13.56 9.91 7.64
CA SER A 237 -13.93 9.33 6.34
C SER A 237 -15.41 9.45 6.00
N ASP A 238 -16.25 9.60 7.02
CA ASP A 238 -17.70 9.72 6.88
C ASP A 238 -18.16 11.19 6.82
N HIS A 239 -17.22 12.14 6.94
CA HIS A 239 -17.45 13.59 6.92
C HIS A 239 -16.89 14.25 5.64
N LEU A 240 -16.94 13.54 4.51
CA LEU A 240 -16.40 14.05 3.24
C LEU A 240 -17.19 15.24 2.69
N ASP A 241 -18.49 15.33 2.97
CA ASP A 241 -19.32 16.44 2.52
C ASP A 241 -18.90 17.74 3.24
N GLU A 242 -18.66 17.66 4.55
CA GLU A 242 -18.13 18.78 5.34
C GLU A 242 -16.72 19.16 4.88
N LEU A 243 -15.85 18.18 4.62
CA LEU A 243 -14.53 18.46 4.05
C LEU A 243 -14.62 19.10 2.66
N THR A 244 -15.62 18.76 1.87
CA THR A 244 -15.83 19.39 0.56
C THR A 244 -16.18 20.87 0.69
N ILE A 245 -17.01 21.23 1.68
CA ILE A 245 -17.32 22.63 2.03
C ILE A 245 -16.05 23.37 2.47
N VAL A 246 -15.22 22.75 3.32
CA VAL A 246 -13.95 23.35 3.74
C VAL A 246 -13.00 23.53 2.55
N ALA A 247 -12.93 22.55 1.64
CA ALA A 247 -12.13 22.65 0.42
C ALA A 247 -12.61 23.81 -0.47
N GLU A 248 -13.93 24.00 -0.64
CA GLU A 248 -14.50 25.15 -1.37
C GLU A 248 -14.11 26.48 -0.74
N TRP A 249 -14.13 26.57 0.58
CA TRP A 249 -13.69 27.76 1.28
C TRP A 249 -12.20 28.00 1.05
N LEU A 250 -11.35 26.98 1.23
CA LEU A 250 -9.90 27.09 1.04
C LEU A 250 -9.52 27.48 -0.39
N ARG A 251 -10.24 27.00 -1.42
CA ARG A 251 -10.04 27.43 -2.82
C ARG A 251 -10.23 28.94 -2.99
N LYS A 252 -11.22 29.52 -2.30
CA LYS A 252 -11.46 30.98 -2.31
C LYS A 252 -10.41 31.77 -1.53
N HIS A 253 -9.59 31.10 -0.72
CA HIS A 253 -8.60 31.71 0.18
C HIS A 253 -7.16 31.29 -0.16
N GLY A 254 -6.88 31.00 -1.43
CA GLY A 254 -5.51 30.84 -1.93
C GLY A 254 -4.99 29.41 -1.99
N PHE A 255 -5.84 28.40 -1.82
CA PHE A 255 -5.51 26.99 -2.06
C PHE A 255 -6.26 26.45 -3.30
N GLU A 256 -5.92 26.93 -4.49
CA GLU A 256 -6.69 26.66 -5.71
C GLU A 256 -6.87 25.16 -6.02
N SER A 257 -5.86 24.34 -5.71
CA SER A 257 -5.81 22.91 -6.02
C SER A 257 -6.33 22.00 -4.90
N VAL A 258 -6.96 22.55 -3.85
CA VAL A 258 -7.43 21.74 -2.71
C VAL A 258 -8.69 20.93 -3.03
N SER A 259 -8.72 19.68 -2.58
CA SER A 259 -9.86 18.77 -2.71
C SER A 259 -10.03 17.90 -1.47
N ALA A 260 -11.28 17.53 -1.16
CA ALA A 260 -11.56 16.54 -0.14
C ALA A 260 -11.32 15.13 -0.71
N VAL A 261 -10.55 14.31 0.00
CA VAL A 261 -10.22 12.95 -0.41
C VAL A 261 -10.37 11.99 0.77
N LYS A 262 -10.80 10.77 0.47
CA LYS A 262 -10.74 9.65 1.43
C LYS A 262 -9.36 9.03 1.38
N THR A 263 -8.70 8.92 2.53
CA THR A 263 -7.40 8.27 2.69
C THR A 263 -7.48 7.33 3.87
N GLY A 264 -7.86 6.07 3.67
CA GLY A 264 -8.11 5.27 4.85
C GLY A 264 -9.53 5.44 5.40
N MET A 265 -9.59 5.15 6.70
CA MET A 265 -10.63 5.61 7.62
C MET A 265 -10.50 7.12 7.95
N ALA A 266 -9.55 7.84 7.33
CA ALA A 266 -9.41 9.29 7.47
C ALA A 266 -10.00 10.03 6.27
N GLY A 267 -10.43 11.25 6.52
CA GLY A 267 -10.70 12.25 5.49
C GLY A 267 -9.54 13.23 5.45
N ALA A 268 -9.14 13.68 4.26
CA ALA A 268 -8.07 14.66 4.11
C ALA A 268 -8.46 15.77 3.12
N LEU A 269 -7.94 16.97 3.38
CA LEU A 269 -7.89 18.06 2.43
C LEU A 269 -6.54 17.98 1.71
N ARG A 270 -6.56 17.48 0.47
CA ARG A 270 -5.37 17.32 -0.36
C ARG A 270 -5.14 18.56 -1.19
N VAL A 271 -3.95 19.14 -1.06
CA VAL A 271 -3.44 20.20 -1.95
C VAL A 271 -2.40 19.61 -2.89
N ILE A 272 -2.50 19.95 -4.17
CA ILE A 272 -1.48 19.58 -5.17
C ILE A 272 -0.35 20.59 -5.12
N VAL A 273 0.88 20.10 -4.94
CA VAL A 273 2.12 20.89 -4.94
C VAL A 273 3.13 20.28 -5.92
N PRO A 274 4.21 21.01 -6.28
CA PRO A 274 5.27 20.44 -7.09
C PRO A 274 5.85 19.16 -6.48
N LYS A 275 6.15 18.18 -7.33
CA LYS A 275 6.90 16.98 -6.92
C LYS A 275 8.35 17.35 -6.67
N LEU A 276 8.93 16.80 -5.60
CA LEU A 276 10.38 16.79 -5.39
C LEU A 276 10.90 15.37 -5.58
N ASN A 277 12.10 15.25 -6.14
CA ASN A 277 12.76 13.98 -6.35
C ASN A 277 13.69 13.71 -5.15
N ASN A 278 13.33 12.73 -4.32
CA ASN A 278 14.11 12.33 -3.15
C ASN A 278 15.28 11.38 -3.49
N GLN A 279 15.40 10.96 -4.75
CA GLN A 279 16.49 10.11 -5.23
C GLN A 279 17.73 10.91 -5.66
N ILE A 280 17.61 12.23 -5.77
CA ILE A 280 18.71 13.16 -6.06
C ILE A 280 19.03 14.02 -4.82
N PRO A 281 20.22 14.64 -4.74
CA PRO A 281 20.51 15.65 -3.71
C PRO A 281 19.41 16.72 -3.59
N PHE A 282 19.14 17.17 -2.37
CA PHE A 282 18.07 18.13 -2.10
C PHE A 282 18.26 19.43 -2.89
N GLU A 283 19.51 19.90 -2.97
CA GLU A 283 19.94 21.11 -3.63
C GLU A 283 19.83 21.05 -5.17
N GLU A 284 19.66 19.85 -5.75
CA GLU A 284 19.41 19.67 -7.19
C GLU A 284 17.92 19.78 -7.55
N ASN A 285 17.04 19.80 -6.56
CA ASN A 285 15.64 20.15 -6.79
C ASN A 285 15.52 21.65 -7.04
N ASP A 286 14.54 22.02 -7.85
CA ASP A 286 14.22 23.42 -8.14
C ASP A 286 13.81 24.16 -6.85
N ASN A 287 14.55 25.22 -6.51
CA ASN A 287 14.32 26.01 -5.29
C ASN A 287 12.90 26.59 -5.23
N ASP A 288 12.33 27.00 -6.36
CA ASP A 288 10.97 27.55 -6.38
C ASP A 288 9.93 26.48 -6.04
N LYS A 289 10.21 25.22 -6.39
CA LYS A 289 9.37 24.07 -6.02
C LYS A 289 9.46 23.77 -4.54
N ILE A 290 10.68 23.72 -3.99
CA ILE A 290 10.93 23.51 -2.56
C ILE A 290 10.17 24.56 -1.75
N GLU A 291 10.39 25.84 -2.08
CA GLU A 291 9.78 26.97 -1.39
C GLU A 291 8.26 26.96 -1.54
N THR A 292 7.72 26.60 -2.70
CA THR A 292 6.28 26.44 -2.89
C THR A 292 5.69 25.35 -1.98
N CYS A 293 6.37 24.21 -1.82
CA CYS A 293 5.92 23.14 -0.92
C CYS A 293 5.88 23.63 0.53
N PHE A 294 6.98 24.20 1.04
CA PHE A 294 7.05 24.66 2.44
C PHE A 294 6.08 25.81 2.74
N ARG A 295 5.97 26.79 1.85
CA ARG A 295 4.99 27.88 1.98
C ARG A 295 3.56 27.35 2.04
N THR A 296 3.25 26.31 1.26
CA THR A 296 1.92 25.68 1.29
C THR A 296 1.66 24.95 2.60
N ILE A 297 2.66 24.22 3.13
CA ILE A 297 2.58 23.56 4.44
C ILE A 297 2.33 24.59 5.54
N SER A 298 3.11 25.67 5.57
CA SER A 298 2.99 26.73 6.58
C SER A 298 1.61 27.39 6.54
N LYS A 299 1.13 27.78 5.34
CA LYS A 299 -0.21 28.36 5.17
C LYS A 299 -1.34 27.43 5.59
N LEU A 300 -1.24 26.12 5.32
CA LEU A 300 -2.27 25.16 5.75
C LEU A 300 -2.30 25.02 7.27
N ILE A 301 -1.14 24.96 7.91
CA ILE A 301 -1.05 24.92 9.39
C ILE A 301 -1.62 26.19 10.00
N GLU A 302 -1.33 27.36 9.42
CA GLU A 302 -1.91 28.63 9.84
C GLU A 302 -3.45 28.62 9.74
N ALA A 303 -4.00 28.19 8.59
CA ALA A 303 -5.44 28.10 8.40
C ALA A 303 -6.10 27.18 9.43
N VAL A 304 -5.50 26.03 9.73
CA VAL A 304 -5.98 25.09 10.76
C VAL A 304 -5.93 25.72 12.14
N ASN A 305 -4.86 26.45 12.46
CA ASN A 305 -4.74 27.16 13.72
C ASN A 305 -5.87 28.20 13.87
N VAL A 306 -6.16 28.97 12.83
CA VAL A 306 -7.27 29.94 12.82
C VAL A 306 -8.60 29.25 13.07
N PHE A 307 -8.92 28.17 12.34
CA PHE A 307 -10.16 27.44 12.53
C PHE A 307 -10.33 26.93 13.96
N GLY A 308 -9.27 26.36 14.54
CA GLY A 308 -9.39 25.86 15.92
C GLY A 308 -9.34 26.94 17.00
N VAL A 309 -8.84 28.16 16.73
CA VAL A 309 -9.09 29.31 17.63
C VAL A 309 -10.59 29.64 17.62
N ALA A 310 -11.20 29.70 16.44
CA ALA A 310 -12.60 30.07 16.30
C ALA A 310 -13.53 29.09 17.03
N THR A 311 -13.26 27.78 16.95
CA THR A 311 -14.04 26.76 17.70
C THR A 311 -13.83 26.88 19.21
N GLY A 312 -12.60 27.14 19.66
CA GLY A 312 -12.32 27.35 21.08
C GLY A 312 -13.04 28.57 21.67
N ILE A 313 -13.23 29.63 20.87
CA ILE A 313 -14.02 30.80 21.27
C ILE A 313 -15.52 30.47 21.36
N SER A 314 -16.06 29.66 20.44
CA SER A 314 -17.48 29.27 20.48
C SER A 314 -17.84 28.35 21.66
N ASP A 315 -16.85 27.66 22.22
CA ASP A 315 -17.01 26.75 23.36
C ASP A 315 -16.83 27.46 24.73
N LEU A 316 -16.41 28.74 24.74
CA LEU A 316 -16.42 29.60 25.92
C LEU A 316 -17.87 30.00 26.23
N LYS A 317 -18.63 29.07 26.82
CA LYS A 317 -19.84 29.35 27.59
C LYS A 317 -19.53 29.34 29.07
#